data_AF-A0A9E4D3C3-F1
#
_entry.id   AF-A0A9E4D3C3-F1
#
_cell.length_a   1.000
_cell.length_b   1.000
_cell.length_c   1.000
_cell.angle_alpha   90.00
_cell.angle_beta   90.00
_cell.angle_gamma   90.00
#
_symmetry.space_group_name_H-M   'P 1'
#
loop_
_entity.id
_entity.type
_entity.pdbx_description
1 polymer ?
#
loop_
_entity_poly.entity_id
_entity_poly.type
_entity_poly.pdbx_seq_one_letter_code
_entity_poly.pdbx_strand_id
1 'polypeptide(L)'
;HMTNSRLTDPEVLEWRYPVMLETFHVRTGSGGDGVHRGGDGAVRRVRFGEAMEVNVLSGHRRVAPYGAAGGQPGSTGETRKIAADGTVTEFGATAKTTVAAGDVFEIVTPGGGGYGVPGTLRSDD
;
A
#
# COMPACT_ATOMS: atom_id res chain seq x y z
N HIS A 1 -4.46 -4.23 19.90
CA HIS A 1 -3.13 -4.78 19.61
C HIS A 1 -3.10 -5.14 18.12
N MET A 2 -2.29 -4.46 17.32
CA MET A 2 -2.11 -4.76 15.90
C MET A 2 -0.95 -5.72 15.74
N THR A 3 -1.15 -6.82 15.01
CA THR A 3 -0.05 -7.68 14.54
C THR A 3 0.07 -7.52 13.03
N ASN A 4 1.28 -7.65 12.49
CA ASN A 4 1.60 -7.45 11.07
C ASN A 4 0.75 -8.29 10.08
N SER A 5 0.02 -9.30 10.56
CA SER A 5 -0.83 -10.18 9.75
C SER A 5 -2.32 -9.88 9.80
N ARG A 6 -2.77 -8.98 10.71
CA ARG A 6 -4.18 -8.64 10.85
C ARG A 6 -4.36 -7.13 10.82
N LEU A 7 -5.15 -6.68 9.86
CA LEU A 7 -5.47 -5.28 9.73
C LEU A 7 -6.40 -4.83 10.86
N THR A 8 -6.19 -3.61 11.39
CA THR A 8 -7.17 -2.95 12.25
C THR A 8 -8.44 -2.65 11.47
N ASP A 9 -9.55 -3.05 12.05
CA ASP A 9 -10.88 -2.73 11.55
C ASP A 9 -11.02 -1.22 11.25
N PRO A 10 -11.53 -0.83 10.07
CA PRO A 10 -11.84 0.57 9.75
C PRO A 10 -12.61 1.28 10.87
N GLU A 11 -13.63 0.64 11.45
CA GLU A 11 -14.46 1.24 12.49
C GLU A 11 -13.65 1.58 13.76
N VAL A 12 -12.65 0.76 14.08
CA VAL A 12 -11.75 1.02 15.21
C VAL A 12 -10.79 2.18 14.89
N LEU A 13 -10.37 2.34 13.64
CA LEU A 13 -9.51 3.45 13.23
C LEU A 13 -10.26 4.79 13.34
N GLU A 14 -11.47 4.85 12.79
CA GLU A 14 -12.32 6.05 12.78
C GLU A 14 -12.84 6.43 14.17
N TRP A 15 -13.00 5.45 15.06
CA TRP A 15 -13.34 5.74 16.46
C TRP A 15 -12.16 6.33 17.24
N ARG A 16 -10.92 5.91 16.94
CA ARG A 16 -9.73 6.32 17.70
C ARG A 16 -9.14 7.64 17.26
N TYR A 17 -9.32 7.98 15.99
CA TYR A 17 -8.77 9.19 15.39
C TYR A 17 -9.86 9.89 14.59
N PRO A 18 -9.82 11.23 14.50
CA PRO A 18 -10.75 12.01 13.70
C PRO A 18 -10.40 11.84 12.21
N VAL A 19 -10.62 10.65 11.69
CA VAL A 19 -10.33 10.24 10.32
C VAL A 19 -11.49 9.44 9.76
N MET A 20 -11.56 9.36 8.43
CA MET A 20 -12.51 8.54 7.67
C MET A 20 -11.75 7.73 6.64
N LEU A 21 -11.97 6.41 6.58
CA LEU A 21 -11.40 5.56 5.55
C LEU A 21 -12.26 5.65 4.29
N GLU A 22 -11.88 6.52 3.36
CA GLU A 22 -12.65 6.71 2.11
C GLU A 22 -12.62 5.49 1.21
N THR A 23 -11.51 4.76 1.22
CA THR A 23 -11.29 3.65 0.30
C THR A 23 -10.34 2.65 0.91
N PHE A 24 -10.67 1.38 0.73
CA PHE A 24 -9.75 0.28 0.96
C PHE A 24 -10.07 -0.87 0.00
N HIS A 25 -9.18 -1.10 -0.98
CA HIS A 25 -9.37 -2.15 -1.99
C HIS A 25 -8.03 -2.79 -2.39
N VAL A 26 -8.12 -3.94 -3.05
CA VAL A 26 -6.98 -4.65 -3.62
C VAL A 26 -6.42 -3.88 -4.82
N ARG A 27 -5.11 -3.62 -4.83
CA ARG A 27 -4.38 -3.02 -5.96
C ARG A 27 -4.17 -4.09 -7.03
N THR A 28 -5.23 -4.39 -7.77
CA THR A 28 -5.23 -5.43 -8.81
C THR A 28 -4.09 -5.20 -9.80
N GLY A 29 -3.34 -6.25 -10.14
CA GLY A 29 -2.25 -6.16 -11.11
C GLY A 29 -0.89 -5.74 -10.52
N SER A 30 -0.79 -5.59 -9.20
CA SER A 30 0.44 -5.13 -8.54
C SER A 30 1.43 -6.25 -8.22
N GLY A 31 0.95 -7.48 -8.03
CA GLY A 31 1.77 -8.66 -7.83
C GLY A 31 2.48 -9.06 -9.12
N GLY A 32 3.75 -9.43 -8.98
CA GLY A 32 4.61 -9.83 -10.09
C GLY A 32 4.20 -11.17 -10.70
N ASP A 33 4.39 -11.30 -12.00
CA ASP A 33 4.00 -12.48 -12.75
C ASP A 33 4.91 -13.67 -12.48
N GLY A 34 4.35 -14.87 -12.56
CA GLY A 34 5.06 -16.14 -12.47
C GLY A 34 4.10 -17.30 -12.69
N VAL A 35 4.60 -18.53 -12.62
CA VAL A 35 3.73 -19.73 -12.50
C VAL A 35 2.83 -19.59 -11.26
N HIS A 36 3.38 -19.04 -10.18
CA HIS A 36 2.62 -18.54 -9.05
C HIS A 36 2.76 -17.02 -8.98
N ARG A 37 1.65 -16.33 -9.23
CA ARG A 37 1.60 -14.87 -9.20
C ARG A 37 1.83 -14.36 -7.77
N GLY A 38 2.59 -13.28 -7.64
CA GLY A 38 2.75 -12.57 -6.38
C GLY A 38 1.42 -11.97 -5.91
N GLY A 39 1.24 -11.83 -4.59
CA GLY A 39 0.04 -11.22 -4.03
C GLY A 39 -0.08 -9.75 -4.41
N ASP A 40 -1.29 -9.33 -4.81
CA ASP A 40 -1.58 -7.93 -5.03
C ASP A 40 -1.56 -7.16 -3.69
N GLY A 41 -1.04 -5.95 -3.71
CA GLY A 41 -1.09 -5.00 -2.60
C GLY A 41 -2.49 -4.41 -2.40
N ALA A 42 -2.56 -3.31 -1.65
CA ALA A 42 -3.79 -2.61 -1.37
C ALA A 42 -3.62 -1.09 -1.51
N VAL A 43 -4.73 -0.43 -1.80
CA VAL A 43 -4.85 1.04 -1.78
C VAL A 43 -5.72 1.42 -0.59
N ARG A 44 -5.24 2.36 0.24
CA ARG A 44 -6.03 2.98 1.31
C ARG A 44 -5.98 4.48 1.21
N ARG A 45 -7.13 5.13 1.36
CA ARG A 45 -7.28 6.59 1.42
C ARG A 45 -7.91 6.96 2.74
N VAL A 46 -7.19 7.73 3.55
CA VAL A 46 -7.66 8.18 4.86
C VAL A 46 -7.83 9.69 4.81
N ARG A 47 -9.06 10.17 4.94
CA ARG A 47 -9.37 11.61 5.07
C ARG A 47 -9.27 12.02 6.53
N PHE A 48 -8.65 13.17 6.78
CA PHE A 48 -8.48 13.72 8.11
C PHE A 48 -9.57 14.75 8.41
N GLY A 49 -10.14 14.67 9.61
CA GLY A 49 -11.15 15.60 10.11
C GLY A 49 -10.58 16.80 10.86
N GLU A 50 -9.33 16.71 11.33
CA GLU A 50 -8.62 17.80 12.00
C GLU A 50 -7.13 17.79 11.65
N ALA A 51 -6.41 18.83 12.09
CA ALA A 51 -4.98 18.92 11.88
C ALA A 51 -4.22 17.90 12.74
N MET A 52 -3.34 17.11 12.12
CA MET A 52 -2.62 16.02 12.79
C MET A 52 -1.19 15.89 12.26
N GLU A 53 -0.33 15.20 13.03
CA GLU A 53 0.97 14.73 12.56
C GLU A 53 0.86 13.30 12.02
N VAL A 54 1.45 13.07 10.85
CA VAL A 54 1.54 11.75 10.22
C VAL A 54 3.00 11.33 10.13
N ASN A 55 3.29 10.15 10.67
CA ASN A 55 4.60 9.51 10.57
C ASN A 55 4.49 8.26 9.70
N VAL A 56 5.34 8.17 8.68
CA VAL A 56 5.37 7.07 7.72
C VAL A 56 6.63 6.25 7.93
N LEU A 57 6.43 4.94 8.06
CA LEU A 57 7.49 3.94 7.95
C LEU A 57 7.02 2.86 6.98
N SER A 58 7.69 2.74 5.84
CA SER A 58 7.26 1.87 4.76
C SER A 58 8.43 1.34 3.92
N GLY A 59 8.41 0.04 3.64
CA GLY A 59 9.39 -0.62 2.77
C GLY A 59 9.02 -0.58 1.29
N HIS A 60 9.95 -0.99 0.41
CA HIS A 60 9.69 -1.20 -1.02
C HIS A 60 9.08 -0.01 -1.77
N ARG A 61 9.52 1.21 -1.43
CA ARG A 61 9.15 2.46 -2.14
C ARG A 61 10.08 2.81 -3.31
N ARG A 62 11.24 2.15 -3.37
CA ARG A 62 12.25 2.34 -4.44
C ARG A 62 12.66 1.02 -5.09
N VAL A 63 12.87 -0.02 -4.27
CA VAL A 63 13.24 -1.35 -4.74
C VAL A 63 12.03 -2.26 -4.61
N ALA A 64 11.57 -2.77 -5.75
CA ALA A 64 10.46 -3.71 -5.84
C ALA A 64 10.75 -5.00 -5.04
N PRO A 65 9.71 -5.66 -4.49
CA PRO A 65 9.83 -7.05 -4.04
C PRO A 65 10.24 -7.93 -5.23
N TYR A 66 11.34 -8.66 -5.07
CA TYR A 66 11.92 -9.47 -6.13
C TYR A 66 11.05 -10.70 -6.42
N GLY A 67 11.02 -11.13 -7.68
CA GLY A 67 10.50 -12.44 -8.05
C GLY A 67 11.55 -13.54 -7.87
N ALA A 68 11.11 -14.80 -7.80
CA ALA A 68 11.97 -15.96 -7.56
C ALA A 68 11.85 -16.99 -8.68
N ALA A 69 12.92 -17.75 -8.93
CA ALA A 69 12.96 -18.81 -9.96
C ALA A 69 12.48 -18.36 -11.36
N GLY A 70 12.82 -17.15 -11.78
CA GLY A 70 12.40 -16.57 -13.06
C GLY A 70 11.07 -15.80 -13.02
N GLY A 71 10.42 -15.72 -11.86
CA GLY A 71 9.28 -14.84 -11.64
C GLY A 71 9.65 -13.36 -11.68
N GLN A 72 8.69 -12.53 -12.05
CA GLN A 72 8.85 -11.10 -12.20
C GLN A 72 8.67 -10.36 -10.86
N PRO A 73 9.33 -9.21 -10.68
CA PRO A 73 9.16 -8.38 -9.48
C PRO A 73 7.73 -7.84 -9.38
N GLY A 74 7.28 -7.61 -8.14
CA GLY A 74 6.04 -6.89 -7.87
C GLY A 74 6.20 -5.38 -8.05
N SER A 75 5.09 -4.65 -8.05
CA SER A 75 5.12 -3.19 -8.05
C SER A 75 5.67 -2.64 -6.73
N THR A 76 6.41 -1.52 -6.79
CA THR A 76 6.72 -0.72 -5.60
C THR A 76 5.46 -0.09 -5.00
N GLY A 77 5.51 0.19 -3.71
CA GLY A 77 4.46 0.98 -3.05
C GLY A 77 4.66 2.48 -3.27
N GLU A 78 3.61 3.25 -2.99
CA GLU A 78 3.59 4.70 -3.06
C GLU A 78 2.95 5.25 -1.77
N THR A 79 3.33 6.46 -1.39
CA THR A 79 2.74 7.16 -0.27
C THR A 79 2.58 8.62 -0.66
N ARG A 80 1.38 9.19 -0.53
CA ARG A 80 1.14 10.61 -0.86
C ARG A 80 0.12 11.27 0.05
N LYS A 81 0.30 12.56 0.29
CA LYS A 81 -0.70 13.46 0.84
C LYS A 81 -1.36 14.19 -0.33
N ILE A 82 -2.68 14.22 -0.33
CA ILE A 82 -3.52 14.96 -1.26
C ILE A 82 -4.23 16.01 -0.41
N ALA A 83 -3.81 17.27 -0.53
CA ALA A 83 -4.40 18.36 0.23
C ALA A 83 -5.84 18.63 -0.23
N ALA A 84 -6.63 19.31 0.61
CA ALA A 84 -8.02 19.67 0.29
C ALA A 84 -8.18 20.49 -1.00
N ASP A 85 -7.14 21.24 -1.40
CA ASP A 85 -7.08 22.00 -2.65
C ASP A 85 -6.65 21.16 -3.87
N GLY A 86 -6.35 19.88 -3.67
CA GLY A 86 -5.88 18.95 -4.70
C GLY A 86 -4.35 18.86 -4.83
N THR A 87 -3.57 19.66 -4.09
CA THR A 87 -2.11 19.60 -4.13
C THR A 87 -1.60 18.23 -3.66
N VAL A 88 -0.76 17.58 -4.46
CA VAL A 88 -0.19 16.26 -4.15
C VAL A 88 1.26 16.40 -3.69
N THR A 89 1.58 15.80 -2.54
CA THR A 89 2.95 15.64 -2.03
C THR A 89 3.25 14.16 -1.88
N GLU A 90 4.27 13.67 -2.59
CA GLU A 90 4.72 12.28 -2.50
C GLU A 90 5.81 12.11 -1.44
N PHE A 91 5.87 10.92 -0.86
CA PHE A 91 6.81 10.57 0.20
C PHE A 91 7.56 9.28 -0.12
N GLY A 92 8.82 9.23 0.33
CA GLY A 92 9.64 8.03 0.27
C GLY A 92 9.29 7.00 1.35
N ALA A 93 10.27 6.13 1.65
CA ALA A 93 10.13 5.06 2.64
C ALA A 93 9.80 5.58 4.05
N THR A 94 10.39 6.70 4.43
CA THR A 94 10.19 7.36 5.72
C THR A 94 9.81 8.82 5.50
N ALA A 95 8.86 9.30 6.29
CA ALA A 95 8.46 10.70 6.27
C ALA A 95 7.81 11.09 7.60
N LYS A 96 7.92 12.37 7.93
CA LYS A 96 7.15 13.03 8.97
C LYS A 96 6.53 14.28 8.35
N THR A 97 5.22 14.42 8.46
CA THR A 97 4.49 15.54 7.86
C THR A 97 3.26 15.90 8.68
N THR A 98 2.65 17.02 8.36
CA THR A 98 1.36 17.43 8.92
C THR A 98 0.28 17.38 7.84
N VAL A 99 -0.93 17.11 8.29
CA VAL A 99 -2.18 17.15 7.51
C VAL A 99 -3.11 18.17 8.14
N ALA A 100 -3.93 18.82 7.32
CA ALA A 100 -5.03 19.67 7.76
C ALA A 100 -6.37 18.90 7.67
N ALA A 101 -7.42 19.49 8.26
CA ALA A 101 -8.78 19.00 8.05
C ALA A 101 -9.13 19.01 6.55
N GLY A 102 -9.66 17.90 6.06
CA GLY A 102 -10.01 17.69 4.65
C GLY A 102 -8.90 17.07 3.80
N ASP A 103 -7.65 17.05 4.26
CA ASP A 103 -6.56 16.38 3.56
C ASP A 103 -6.78 14.86 3.54
N VAL A 104 -6.27 14.21 2.49
CA VAL A 104 -6.28 12.75 2.34
C VAL A 104 -4.85 12.24 2.33
N PHE A 105 -4.59 11.19 3.10
CA PHE A 105 -3.34 10.45 3.04
C PHE A 105 -3.59 9.11 2.35
N GLU A 106 -2.95 8.90 1.20
CA GLU A 106 -3.09 7.71 0.38
C GLU A 106 -1.86 6.82 0.51
N ILE A 107 -2.11 5.56 0.84
CA ILE A 107 -1.09 4.53 1.03
C ILE A 107 -1.37 3.43 0.03
N VAL A 108 -0.40 3.23 -0.87
CA VAL A 108 -0.40 2.15 -1.85
C VAL A 108 0.68 1.16 -1.44
N THR A 109 0.29 -0.04 -1.01
CA THR A 109 1.27 -1.05 -0.59
C THR A 109 1.93 -1.70 -1.81
N PRO A 110 3.19 -2.15 -1.70
CA PRO A 110 3.83 -2.92 -2.76
C PRO A 110 3.06 -4.22 -3.03
N GLY A 111 3.20 -4.75 -4.25
CA GLY A 111 2.80 -6.12 -4.57
C GLY A 111 3.96 -7.10 -4.34
N GLY A 112 3.66 -8.36 -4.07
CA GLY A 112 4.67 -9.42 -3.95
C GLY A 112 5.30 -9.77 -5.29
N GLY A 113 6.53 -10.29 -5.31
CA GLY A 113 7.13 -10.87 -6.51
C GLY A 113 6.53 -12.23 -6.86
N GLY A 114 6.49 -12.56 -8.14
CA GLY A 114 6.03 -13.87 -8.63
C GLY A 114 7.09 -14.95 -8.47
N TYR A 115 6.66 -16.21 -8.59
CA TYR A 115 7.53 -17.39 -8.58
C TYR A 115 7.40 -18.19 -9.88
N GLY A 116 8.53 -18.59 -10.46
CA GLY A 116 8.58 -19.39 -11.69
C GLY A 116 8.44 -18.54 -12.96
N VAL A 117 8.90 -19.05 -14.10
CA VAL A 117 8.82 -18.34 -15.39
C VAL A 117 7.36 -18.22 -15.84
N PRO A 118 6.82 -17.00 -16.04
CA PRO A 118 5.45 -16.80 -16.52
C PRO A 118 5.15 -17.57 -17.80
N GLY A 119 3.95 -18.13 -17.91
CA GLY A 119 3.53 -18.88 -19.09
C GLY A 119 4.05 -20.32 -19.18
N THR A 120 4.89 -20.77 -18.24
CA THR A 120 5.19 -22.20 -18.09
C THR A 120 3.98 -22.88 -17.44
N LEU A 121 3.35 -23.83 -18.12
CA LEU A 121 2.27 -24.63 -17.55
C LEU A 121 2.78 -25.37 -16.32
N ARG A 122 1.92 -25.52 -15.29
CA ARG A 122 2.17 -26.50 -14.24
C ARG A 122 2.27 -27.87 -14.91
N SER A 123 3.42 -28.53 -14.82
CA SER A 123 3.41 -29.99 -14.80
C SER A 123 2.72 -30.34 -13.49
N ASP A 124 1.44 -30.72 -13.56
CA ASP A 124 0.77 -31.33 -12.43
C ASP A 124 1.44 -32.69 -12.21
N ASP A 125 2.28 -32.77 -11.16
CA ASP A 125 2.93 -33.97 -10.66
C ASP A 125 2.35 -34.29 -9.26
#